data_AF-A0A6N9BTB2-F1
#
_entry.id   AF-A0A6N9BTB2-F1
#
_cell.length_a   1.000
_cell.length_b   1.000
_cell.length_c   1.000
_cell.angle_alpha   90.00
_cell.angle_beta   90.00
_cell.angle_gamma   90.00
#
_symmetry.space_group_name_H-M   'P 1'
#
loop_
_entity.id
_entity.type
_entity.pdbx_description
1 polymer ?
#
loop_
_entity_poly.entity_id
_entity_poly.type
_entity_poly.pdbx_seq_one_letter_code
_entity_poly.pdbx_strand_id
1 'polypeptide(L)'
;MKTRTRREVEEFSLSFLDVICCGFGAIVLLLIITKTVDPMALELVSVDLDGQVAARRESAHQIRGEIQVLERQMSDEQRQLEEDLRELARARRELSEILGEFATTSEEADIQAVERSRLAAARQTLTDEMTRLLGAGFERQDNVVGGITVDSEYIIFVIDTSGSMQRFAWGSVVRKLGETLAIYPEVKGI
;
A
#
# COMPACT_ATOMS: atom_id res chain seq x y z
N MET A 1 11.34 132.07 -14.11
CA MET A 1 11.19 130.64 -14.48
C MET A 1 10.98 129.85 -13.19
N LYS A 2 9.77 129.35 -12.92
CA LYS A 2 9.47 128.54 -11.72
C LYS A 2 9.44 127.06 -12.14
N THR A 3 10.33 126.27 -11.58
CA THR A 3 10.42 124.82 -11.78
C THR A 3 9.30 124.13 -11.01
N ARG A 4 8.62 123.20 -11.68
CA ARG A 4 7.47 122.44 -11.17
C ARG A 4 7.98 121.21 -10.42
N THR A 5 7.74 121.14 -9.11
CA THR A 5 8.05 119.98 -8.26
C THR A 5 7.14 118.80 -8.60
N ARG A 6 7.74 117.64 -8.84
CA ARG A 6 7.07 116.36 -9.12
C ARG A 6 6.57 115.79 -7.80
N ARG A 7 5.26 115.51 -7.68
CA ARG A 7 4.69 114.79 -6.53
C ARG A 7 5.30 113.40 -6.50
N GLU A 8 5.97 113.07 -5.40
CA GLU A 8 6.33 111.70 -5.03
C GLU A 8 5.00 110.95 -4.82
N VAL A 9 4.74 109.97 -5.69
CA VAL A 9 3.60 109.08 -5.54
C VAL A 9 3.96 108.07 -4.46
N GLU A 10 3.03 107.87 -3.53
CA GLU A 10 3.08 106.91 -2.42
C GLU A 10 3.35 105.47 -2.92
N GLU A 11 4.63 105.07 -3.06
CA GLU A 11 5.00 103.68 -3.35
C GLU A 11 4.61 102.71 -2.22
N PHE A 12 4.28 103.24 -1.03
CA PHE A 12 3.88 102.47 0.15
C PHE A 12 2.40 102.07 0.19
N SER A 13 1.50 102.64 -0.64
CA SER A 13 0.05 102.38 -0.54
C SER A 13 -0.46 101.27 -1.46
N LEU A 14 0.22 100.98 -2.58
CA LEU A 14 -0.21 99.93 -3.52
C LEU A 14 0.20 98.51 -3.09
N SER A 15 1.42 98.33 -2.60
CA SER A 15 1.94 97.03 -2.16
C SER A 15 1.34 96.54 -0.84
N PHE A 16 1.03 97.48 0.07
CA PHE A 16 0.37 97.18 1.35
C PHE A 16 -1.08 96.71 1.17
N LEU A 17 -1.82 97.34 0.26
CA LEU A 17 -3.20 96.96 -0.05
C LEU A 17 -3.28 95.53 -0.63
N ASP A 18 -2.31 95.15 -1.46
CA ASP A 18 -2.27 93.81 -2.07
C ASP A 18 -2.02 92.70 -1.02
N VAL A 19 -1.10 92.94 -0.08
CA VAL A 19 -0.83 92.01 1.03
C VAL A 19 -2.03 91.86 1.96
N ILE A 20 -2.73 92.95 2.27
CA ILE A 20 -3.96 92.90 3.09
C ILE A 20 -5.09 92.21 2.34
N CYS A 21 -5.27 92.50 1.04
CA CYS A 21 -6.30 91.84 0.23
C CYS A 21 -6.08 90.33 0.16
N CYS A 22 -4.83 89.89 0.00
CA CYS A 22 -4.47 88.47 0.01
C CYS A 22 -4.74 87.82 1.39
N GLY A 23 -4.32 88.46 2.48
CA GLY A 23 -4.57 87.98 3.84
C GLY A 23 -6.06 87.91 4.19
N PHE A 24 -6.83 88.94 3.81
CA PHE A 24 -8.27 88.98 4.03
C PHE A 24 -9.00 87.93 3.16
N GLY A 25 -8.58 87.76 1.91
CA GLY A 25 -9.09 86.71 1.03
C GLY A 25 -8.89 85.30 1.61
N ALA A 26 -7.72 85.02 2.19
CA ALA A 26 -7.44 83.75 2.86
C ALA A 26 -8.34 83.52 4.09
N ILE A 27 -8.59 84.57 4.88
CA ILE A 27 -9.49 84.49 6.05
C ILE A 27 -10.94 84.26 5.60
N VAL A 28 -11.42 84.97 4.57
CA VAL A 28 -12.78 84.79 4.03
C VAL A 28 -12.95 83.38 3.46
N LEU A 29 -11.95 82.84 2.75
CA LEU A 29 -11.96 81.46 2.26
C LEU A 29 -12.04 80.45 3.42
N LEU A 30 -11.23 80.62 4.47
CA LEU A 30 -11.30 79.77 5.67
C LEU A 30 -12.69 79.82 6.33
N LEU A 31 -13.29 81.00 6.40
CA LEU A 31 -14.60 81.19 7.03
C LEU A 31 -15.73 80.56 6.19
N ILE A 32 -15.63 80.61 4.87
CA ILE A 32 -16.57 79.92 3.96
C ILE A 32 -16.42 78.41 4.10
N ILE A 33 -15.19 77.88 4.09
CA ILE A 33 -14.94 76.43 4.20
C ILE A 33 -15.43 75.89 5.56
N THR A 34 -15.15 76.60 6.66
CA THR A 34 -15.60 76.19 8.00
C THR A 34 -17.11 76.31 8.20
N LYS A 35 -17.80 77.18 7.45
CA LYS A 35 -19.26 77.30 7.48
C LYS A 35 -19.99 76.28 6.62
N THR A 36 -19.35 75.74 5.57
CA THR A 36 -19.96 74.76 4.67
C THR A 36 -19.74 73.32 5.10
N VAL A 37 -18.72 73.04 5.91
CA VAL A 37 -18.46 71.70 6.45
C VAL A 37 -19.10 71.58 7.83
N ASP A 38 -20.26 70.90 7.92
CA ASP A 38 -20.90 70.59 9.19
C ASP A 38 -20.07 69.50 9.93
N PRO A 39 -19.43 69.81 11.07
CA PRO A 39 -18.59 68.85 11.78
C PRO A 39 -19.39 67.63 12.25
N MET A 40 -20.70 67.75 12.53
CA MET A 40 -21.52 66.60 12.93
C MET A 40 -21.72 65.60 11.79
N ALA A 41 -21.83 66.07 10.55
CA ALA A 41 -21.97 65.19 9.39
C ALA A 41 -20.68 64.41 9.09
N LEU A 42 -19.51 65.03 9.30
CA LEU A 42 -18.22 64.38 9.12
C LEU A 42 -18.00 63.27 10.16
N GLU A 43 -18.36 63.54 11.42
CA GLU A 43 -18.24 62.59 12.53
C GLU A 43 -19.15 61.37 12.32
N LEU A 44 -20.39 61.57 11.86
CA LEU A 44 -21.32 60.48 11.55
C LEU A 44 -20.82 59.56 10.43
N VAL A 45 -20.23 60.14 9.37
CA VAL A 45 -19.64 59.37 8.26
C VAL A 45 -18.41 58.60 8.73
N SER A 46 -17.56 59.16 9.58
CA SER A 46 -16.41 58.43 10.14
C SER A 46 -16.84 57.25 11.01
N VAL A 47 -17.87 57.42 11.86
CA VAL A 47 -18.39 56.36 12.73
C VAL A 47 -19.00 55.22 11.91
N ASP A 48 -19.74 55.54 10.84
CA ASP A 48 -20.29 54.52 9.93
C ASP A 48 -19.20 53.73 9.20
N LEU A 49 -18.17 54.42 8.68
CA LEU A 49 -17.04 53.79 8.02
C LEU A 49 -16.26 52.87 8.96
N ASP A 50 -16.00 53.30 10.19
CA ASP A 50 -15.33 52.48 11.21
C ASP A 50 -16.16 51.25 11.58
N GLY A 51 -17.49 51.40 11.68
CA GLY A 51 -18.42 50.28 11.87
C GLY A 51 -18.35 49.26 10.73
N GLN A 52 -18.34 49.72 9.48
CA GLN A 52 -18.19 48.84 8.31
C GLN A 52 -16.84 48.12 8.28
N VAL A 53 -15.75 48.80 8.64
CA VAL A 53 -14.41 48.17 8.74
C VAL A 53 -14.38 47.13 9.85
N ALA A 54 -14.96 47.42 11.01
CA ALA A 54 -15.06 46.47 12.12
C ALA A 54 -15.86 45.22 11.72
N ALA A 55 -17.02 45.39 11.09
CA ALA A 55 -17.84 44.28 10.60
C ALA A 55 -17.08 43.40 9.59
N ARG A 56 -16.37 44.02 8.64
CA ARG A 56 -15.56 43.27 7.66
C ARG A 56 -14.39 42.53 8.31
N ARG A 57 -13.76 43.11 9.34
CA ARG A 57 -12.69 42.43 10.09
C ARG A 57 -13.21 41.21 10.82
N GLU A 58 -14.38 41.32 11.44
CA GLU A 58 -15.03 40.19 12.11
C GLU A 58 -15.36 39.08 11.12
N SER A 59 -16.00 39.40 9.99
CA SER A 59 -16.27 38.40 8.94
C SER A 59 -14.99 37.74 8.41
N ALA A 60 -13.92 38.51 8.21
CA ALA A 60 -12.64 37.96 7.78
C ALA A 60 -11.99 37.05 8.83
N HIS A 61 -12.22 37.31 10.12
CA HIS A 61 -11.77 36.47 11.21
C HIS A 61 -12.58 35.16 11.27
N GLN A 62 -13.90 35.26 11.11
CA GLN A 62 -14.79 34.10 11.06
C GLN A 62 -14.43 33.17 9.88
N ILE A 63 -14.30 33.73 8.68
CA ILE A 63 -13.91 32.96 7.47
C ILE A 63 -12.55 32.28 7.68
N ARG A 64 -11.57 32.97 8.29
CA ARG A 64 -10.28 32.35 8.62
C ARG A 64 -10.42 31.19 9.60
N GLY A 65 -11.30 31.31 10.59
CA GLY A 65 -11.62 30.21 11.51
C GLY A 65 -12.23 29.01 10.77
N GLU A 66 -13.18 29.26 9.88
CA GLU A 66 -13.82 28.23 9.04
C GLU A 66 -12.81 27.52 8.14
N ILE A 67 -11.90 28.28 7.50
CA ILE A 67 -10.81 27.71 6.68
C ILE A 67 -9.93 26.77 7.53
N GLN A 68 -9.53 27.18 8.74
CA GLN A 68 -8.71 26.33 9.61
C GLN A 68 -9.42 25.05 10.08
N VAL A 69 -10.74 25.08 10.21
CA VAL A 69 -11.53 23.87 10.50
C VAL A 69 -11.56 22.96 9.28
N LEU A 70 -11.83 23.52 8.10
CA LEU A 70 -11.90 22.77 6.86
C LEU A 70 -10.55 22.15 6.46
N GLU A 71 -9.44 22.89 6.64
CA GLU A 71 -8.09 22.36 6.41
C GLU A 71 -7.77 21.16 7.30
N ARG A 72 -8.20 21.19 8.56
CA ARG A 72 -8.06 20.06 9.48
C ARG A 72 -8.89 18.87 9.03
N GLN A 73 -10.15 19.09 8.66
CA GLN A 73 -11.03 18.03 8.14
C GLN A 73 -10.46 17.39 6.87
N MET A 74 -9.99 18.21 5.92
CA MET A 74 -9.35 17.71 4.70
C MET A 74 -8.09 16.89 5.00
N SER A 75 -7.27 17.33 5.95
CA SER A 75 -6.08 16.57 6.37
C SER A 75 -6.44 15.24 7.03
N ASP A 76 -7.52 15.19 7.81
CA ASP A 76 -8.01 13.97 8.45
C ASP A 76 -8.58 13.00 7.40
N GLU A 77 -9.41 13.48 6.48
CA GLU A 77 -9.94 12.68 5.36
C GLU A 77 -8.84 12.14 4.46
N GLN A 78 -7.81 12.94 4.17
CA GLN A 78 -6.68 12.50 3.37
C GLN A 78 -5.90 11.38 4.07
N ARG A 79 -5.70 11.47 5.39
CA ARG A 79 -5.07 10.39 6.16
C ARG A 79 -5.90 9.13 6.14
N GLN A 80 -7.21 9.24 6.32
CA GLN A 80 -8.12 8.09 6.24
C GLN A 80 -8.03 7.42 4.86
N LEU A 81 -8.07 8.21 3.79
CA LEU A 81 -7.94 7.69 2.43
C LEU A 81 -6.62 6.94 2.21
N GLU A 82 -5.51 7.46 2.72
CA GLU A 82 -4.22 6.78 2.65
C GLU A 82 -4.21 5.45 3.42
N GLU A 83 -4.87 5.38 4.57
CA GLU A 83 -5.03 4.15 5.34
C GLU A 83 -5.87 3.11 4.59
N ASP A 84 -7.02 3.52 4.05
CA ASP A 84 -7.91 2.66 3.27
C ASP A 84 -7.20 2.11 2.02
N LEU A 85 -6.41 2.93 1.33
CA LEU A 85 -5.61 2.50 0.18
C LEU A 85 -4.55 1.46 0.57
N ARG A 86 -3.93 1.61 1.75
CA ARG A 86 -2.97 0.61 2.26
C ARG A 86 -3.68 -0.70 2.60
N GLU A 87 -4.88 -0.64 3.17
CA GLU A 87 -5.68 -1.82 3.48
C GLU A 87 -6.11 -2.54 2.20
N LEU A 88 -6.61 -1.81 1.20
CA LEU A 88 -6.94 -2.35 -0.11
C LEU A 88 -5.74 -3.04 -0.77
N ALA A 89 -4.55 -2.45 -0.68
CA ALA A 89 -3.33 -3.03 -1.21
C ALA A 89 -2.89 -4.30 -0.46
N ARG A 90 -3.19 -4.43 0.83
CA ARG A 90 -2.97 -5.69 1.59
C ARG A 90 -3.97 -6.75 1.15
N ALA A 91 -5.26 -6.44 1.12
CA ALA A 91 -6.31 -7.37 0.71
C ALA A 91 -6.09 -7.90 -0.71
N ARG A 92 -5.65 -7.04 -1.65
CA ARG A 92 -5.29 -7.47 -3.01
C ARG A 92 -4.11 -8.44 -3.06
N ARG A 93 -3.10 -8.23 -2.21
CA ARG A 93 -1.95 -9.14 -2.12
C ARG A 93 -2.36 -10.49 -1.56
N GLU A 94 -3.10 -10.49 -0.46
CA GLU A 94 -3.62 -11.71 0.16
C GLU A 94 -4.51 -12.50 -0.81
N LEU A 95 -5.41 -11.82 -1.54
CA LEU A 95 -6.20 -12.46 -2.58
C LEU A 95 -5.32 -13.08 -3.68
N SER A 96 -4.28 -12.38 -4.12
CA SER A 96 -3.37 -12.90 -5.14
C SER A 96 -2.56 -14.10 -4.63
N GLU A 97 -2.19 -14.12 -3.36
CA GLU A 97 -1.49 -15.24 -2.71
C GLU A 97 -2.39 -16.47 -2.63
N ILE A 98 -3.62 -16.31 -2.13
CA ILE A 98 -4.63 -17.38 -2.06
C ILE A 98 -4.93 -17.96 -3.45
N LEU A 99 -5.10 -17.10 -4.46
CA LEU A 99 -5.34 -17.56 -5.83
C LEU A 99 -4.14 -18.32 -6.41
N GLY A 100 -2.92 -17.89 -6.07
CA GLY A 100 -1.69 -18.59 -6.44
C GLY A 100 -1.61 -19.98 -5.79
N GLU A 101 -1.79 -20.06 -4.48
CA GLU A 101 -1.80 -21.32 -3.73
C GLU A 101 -2.86 -22.29 -4.23
N PHE A 102 -4.07 -21.79 -4.52
CA PHE A 102 -5.15 -22.59 -5.08
C PHE A 102 -4.79 -23.17 -6.46
N ALA A 103 -4.21 -22.35 -7.34
CA ALA A 103 -3.78 -22.81 -8.66
C ALA A 103 -2.70 -23.90 -8.56
N THR A 104 -1.68 -23.70 -7.72
CA THR A 104 -0.63 -24.71 -7.48
C THR A 104 -1.21 -26.00 -6.89
N THR A 105 -2.09 -25.90 -5.90
CA THR A 105 -2.73 -27.07 -5.28
C THR A 105 -3.56 -27.86 -6.29
N SER A 106 -4.29 -27.17 -7.18
CA SER A 106 -5.06 -27.81 -8.24
C SER A 106 -4.17 -28.55 -9.23
N GLU A 107 -3.05 -27.93 -9.65
CA GLU A 107 -2.10 -28.55 -10.57
C GLU A 107 -1.42 -29.79 -9.94
N GLU A 108 -1.02 -29.69 -8.67
CA GLU A 108 -0.46 -30.83 -7.93
C GLU A 108 -1.46 -31.98 -7.80
N ALA A 109 -2.74 -31.68 -7.54
CA ALA A 109 -3.79 -32.68 -7.46
C ALA A 109 -3.98 -33.42 -8.80
N ASP A 110 -3.94 -32.70 -9.92
CA ASP A 110 -4.04 -33.27 -11.26
C ASP A 110 -2.84 -34.16 -11.57
N ILE A 111 -1.62 -33.71 -11.26
CA ILE A 111 -0.39 -34.52 -11.43
C ILE A 111 -0.48 -35.80 -10.60
N GLN A 112 -0.88 -35.72 -9.32
CA GLN A 112 -1.03 -36.89 -8.48
C GLN A 112 -2.10 -37.86 -9.00
N ALA A 113 -3.21 -37.37 -9.56
CA ALA A 113 -4.24 -38.20 -10.16
C ALA A 113 -3.70 -38.99 -11.36
N VAL A 114 -2.92 -38.33 -12.22
CA VAL A 114 -2.26 -38.97 -13.38
C VAL A 114 -1.26 -40.04 -12.93
N GLU A 115 -0.40 -39.73 -11.96
CA GLU A 115 0.59 -40.69 -11.45
C GLU A 115 -0.08 -41.90 -10.78
N ARG A 116 -1.15 -41.70 -10.00
CA ARG A 116 -1.94 -42.80 -9.43
C ARG A 116 -2.55 -43.69 -10.52
N SER A 117 -3.06 -43.10 -11.59
CA SER A 117 -3.60 -43.85 -12.74
C SER A 117 -2.51 -44.68 -13.43
N ARG A 118 -1.32 -44.11 -13.66
CA ARG A 118 -0.17 -44.83 -14.21
C ARG A 118 0.28 -45.99 -13.34
N LEU A 119 0.37 -45.78 -12.02
CA LEU A 119 0.73 -46.83 -11.06
C LEU A 119 -0.31 -47.95 -11.03
N ALA A 120 -1.61 -47.60 -11.08
CA ALA A 120 -2.68 -48.59 -11.14
C ALA A 120 -2.59 -49.43 -12.42
N ALA A 121 -2.34 -48.81 -13.57
CA ALA A 121 -2.14 -49.50 -14.84
C ALA A 121 -0.90 -50.41 -14.81
N ALA A 122 0.23 -49.92 -14.31
CA ALA A 122 1.45 -50.72 -14.16
C ALA A 122 1.24 -51.93 -13.24
N ARG A 123 0.52 -51.76 -12.13
CA ARG A 123 0.16 -52.85 -11.22
C ARG A 123 -0.71 -53.88 -11.92
N GLN A 124 -1.68 -53.45 -12.72
CA GLN A 124 -2.54 -54.36 -13.48
C GLN A 124 -1.71 -55.17 -14.47
N THR A 125 -0.87 -54.52 -15.27
CA THR A 125 0.03 -55.20 -16.22
C THR A 125 0.94 -56.22 -15.53
N LEU A 126 1.53 -55.87 -14.38
CA LEU A 126 2.35 -56.79 -13.61
C LEU A 126 1.55 -57.97 -13.05
N THR A 127 0.31 -57.73 -12.63
CA THR A 127 -0.59 -58.80 -12.14
C THR A 127 -0.98 -59.75 -13.27
N ASP A 128 -1.28 -59.22 -14.44
CA ASP A 128 -1.62 -60.00 -15.63
C ASP A 128 -0.40 -60.82 -16.10
N GLU A 129 0.79 -60.23 -16.09
CA GLU A 129 2.05 -60.91 -16.39
C GLU A 129 2.38 -62.01 -15.37
N MET A 130 2.21 -61.74 -14.07
CA MET A 130 2.36 -62.76 -13.03
C MET A 130 1.37 -63.92 -13.24
N THR A 131 0.11 -63.61 -13.54
CA THR A 131 -0.92 -64.64 -13.79
C THR A 131 -0.57 -65.48 -15.02
N ARG A 132 -0.01 -64.86 -16.06
CA ARG A 132 0.49 -65.56 -17.26
C ARG A 132 1.67 -66.46 -16.95
N LEU A 133 2.65 -65.99 -16.16
CA LEU A 133 3.86 -66.73 -15.82
C LEU A 133 3.59 -67.91 -14.87
N LEU A 134 2.73 -67.71 -13.87
CA LEU A 134 2.42 -68.73 -12.85
C LEU A 134 1.33 -69.72 -13.32
N GLY A 135 0.55 -69.35 -14.34
CA GLY A 135 -0.55 -70.14 -14.87
C GLY A 135 -1.84 -70.00 -14.04
N ALA A 136 -2.99 -70.31 -14.67
CA ALA A 136 -4.34 -70.09 -14.11
C ALA A 136 -4.71 -70.96 -12.88
N GLY A 137 -3.77 -71.70 -12.30
CA GLY A 137 -3.97 -72.62 -11.17
C GLY A 137 -2.93 -72.47 -10.06
N PHE A 138 -2.18 -71.37 -10.02
CA PHE A 138 -1.22 -71.12 -8.94
C PHE A 138 -1.95 -70.80 -7.63
N GLU A 139 -2.03 -71.78 -6.74
CA GLU A 139 -2.39 -71.55 -5.33
C GLU A 139 -1.12 -71.27 -4.53
N ARG A 140 -1.11 -70.14 -3.81
CA ARG A 140 -0.03 -69.83 -2.87
C ARG A 140 -0.11 -70.81 -1.70
N GLN A 141 0.72 -71.85 -1.72
CA GLN A 141 0.85 -72.75 -0.57
C GLN A 141 1.64 -72.02 0.52
N ASP A 142 0.97 -71.70 1.63
CA ASP A 142 1.56 -71.04 2.81
C ASP A 142 2.43 -72.01 3.65
N ASN A 143 3.15 -72.92 3.02
CA ASN A 143 4.18 -73.71 3.68
C ASN A 143 5.46 -72.86 3.78
N VAL A 144 5.48 -72.06 4.83
CA VAL A 144 6.50 -71.05 5.09
C VAL A 144 7.51 -71.58 6.11
N VAL A 145 8.78 -71.65 5.74
CA VAL A 145 9.89 -71.82 6.69
C VAL A 145 10.67 -70.50 6.70
N GLY A 146 10.63 -69.76 7.81
CA GLY A 146 11.36 -68.49 7.96
C GLY A 146 10.84 -67.30 7.13
N GLY A 147 9.62 -67.38 6.57
CA GLY A 147 8.99 -66.29 5.81
C GLY A 147 8.99 -66.48 4.29
N ILE A 148 9.61 -67.54 3.78
CA ILE A 148 9.74 -67.86 2.35
C ILE A 148 9.07 -69.21 2.09
N THR A 149 8.34 -69.34 0.98
CA THR A 149 7.66 -70.59 0.58
C THR A 149 8.65 -71.64 0.12
N VAL A 150 8.48 -72.87 0.59
CA VAL A 150 9.44 -73.97 0.43
C VAL A 150 9.64 -74.41 -1.04
N ASP A 151 8.70 -74.10 -1.94
CA ASP A 151 8.71 -74.59 -3.34
C ASP A 151 9.21 -73.54 -4.36
N SER A 152 9.96 -72.53 -3.92
CA SER A 152 10.39 -71.43 -4.79
C SER A 152 11.64 -71.81 -5.60
N GLU A 153 11.51 -72.08 -6.91
CA GLU A 153 12.65 -72.36 -7.81
C GLU A 153 13.63 -71.17 -7.91
N TYR A 154 13.12 -69.94 -7.72
CA TYR A 154 13.88 -68.70 -7.75
C TYR A 154 13.60 -67.85 -6.51
N ILE A 155 14.66 -67.35 -5.86
CA ILE A 155 14.59 -66.40 -4.73
C ILE A 155 15.20 -65.08 -5.18
N ILE A 156 14.44 -63.98 -5.08
CA ILE A 156 14.91 -62.64 -5.44
C ILE A 156 15.10 -61.81 -4.17
N PHE A 157 16.31 -61.31 -3.95
CA PHE A 157 16.63 -60.40 -2.86
C PHE A 157 16.56 -58.96 -3.33
N VAL A 158 15.62 -58.18 -2.76
CA VAL A 158 15.56 -56.72 -2.96
C VAL A 158 16.20 -56.07 -1.74
N ILE A 159 17.36 -55.44 -1.94
CA ILE A 159 18.16 -54.85 -0.85
C ILE A 159 18.21 -53.33 -1.04
N ASP A 160 17.80 -52.58 -0.03
CA ASP A 160 18.00 -51.13 0.02
C ASP A 160 19.49 -50.81 0.20
N THR A 161 20.04 -50.04 -0.74
CA THR A 161 21.45 -49.60 -0.75
C THR A 161 21.62 -48.15 -0.27
N SER A 162 20.59 -47.55 0.34
CA SER A 162 20.65 -46.20 0.91
C SER A 162 21.83 -46.01 1.87
N GLY A 163 22.34 -44.78 1.97
CA GLY A 163 23.55 -44.48 2.74
C GLY A 163 23.44 -44.78 4.24
N SER A 164 22.24 -44.77 4.82
CA SER A 164 21.99 -45.21 6.20
C SER A 164 22.06 -46.74 6.33
N MET A 165 21.51 -47.47 5.36
CA MET A 165 21.57 -48.94 5.31
C MET A 165 23.01 -49.45 5.19
N GLN A 166 23.83 -48.83 4.33
CA GLN A 166 25.24 -49.20 4.18
C GLN A 166 26.07 -48.99 5.45
N ARG A 167 25.83 -47.90 6.19
CA ARG A 167 26.66 -47.55 7.36
C ARG A 167 26.34 -48.35 8.63
N PHE A 168 25.08 -48.73 8.85
CA PHE A 168 24.67 -49.31 10.13
C PHE A 168 24.13 -50.74 10.05
N ALA A 169 23.54 -51.13 8.91
CA ALA A 169 22.79 -52.38 8.81
C ALA A 169 23.42 -53.42 7.86
N TRP A 170 24.37 -53.01 7.01
CA TRP A 170 24.94 -53.86 5.96
C TRP A 170 25.51 -55.19 6.45
N GLY A 171 26.31 -55.16 7.54
CA GLY A 171 26.89 -56.38 8.11
C GLY A 171 25.83 -57.37 8.64
N SER A 172 24.67 -56.87 9.06
CA SER A 172 23.54 -57.70 9.50
C SER A 172 22.75 -58.23 8.31
N VAL A 173 22.60 -57.45 7.24
CA VAL A 173 21.94 -57.87 5.99
C VAL A 173 22.71 -59.03 5.35
N VAL A 174 24.03 -58.91 5.21
CA VAL A 174 24.89 -59.96 4.62
C VAL A 174 24.82 -61.25 5.44
N ARG A 175 24.81 -61.15 6.77
CA ARG A 175 24.70 -62.31 7.66
C ARG A 175 23.36 -63.02 7.50
N LYS A 176 22.25 -62.26 7.54
CA LYS A 176 20.91 -62.81 7.36
C LYS A 176 20.73 -63.42 5.97
N LEU A 177 21.32 -62.82 4.94
CA LEU A 177 21.33 -63.38 3.59
C LEU A 177 22.02 -64.76 3.56
N GLY A 178 23.17 -64.87 4.21
CA GLY A 178 23.90 -66.12 4.35
C GLY A 178 23.14 -67.18 5.16
N GLU A 179 22.49 -66.77 6.26
CA GLU A 179 21.64 -67.65 7.08
C GLU A 179 20.45 -68.18 6.27
N THR A 180 19.76 -67.32 5.51
CA THR A 180 18.63 -67.71 4.67
C THR A 180 19.04 -68.66 3.55
N LEU A 181 20.16 -68.40 2.87
CA LEU A 181 20.68 -69.29 1.83
C LEU A 181 21.15 -70.64 2.40
N ALA A 182 21.69 -70.67 3.62
CA ALA A 182 22.12 -71.90 4.27
C ALA A 182 20.94 -72.82 4.68
N ILE A 183 19.74 -72.25 4.86
CA ILE A 183 18.52 -73.00 5.18
C ILE A 183 17.91 -73.66 3.92
N TYR A 184 18.23 -73.18 2.72
CA TYR A 184 17.69 -73.67 1.44
C TYR A 184 18.77 -74.40 0.61
N PRO A 185 18.81 -75.74 0.62
CA PRO A 185 19.91 -76.52 0.04
C PRO A 185 19.90 -76.65 -1.49
N GLU A 186 18.82 -76.30 -2.20
CA GLU A 186 18.75 -76.36 -3.66
C GLU A 186 18.17 -75.08 -4.26
N VAL A 187 19.02 -74.12 -4.59
CA VAL A 187 18.67 -72.97 -5.42
C VAL A 187 19.53 -73.07 -6.69
N LYS A 188 18.91 -73.13 -7.87
CA LYS A 188 19.67 -73.16 -9.14
C LYS A 188 20.11 -71.74 -9.49
N GLY A 189 21.42 -71.51 -9.52
CA GLY A 189 22.02 -70.28 -10.04
C GLY A 189 22.77 -69.45 -8.99
N ILE A 190 23.95 -69.93 -8.60
CA ILE A 190 25.07 -68.98 -8.40
C ILE A 190 25.58 -68.60 -9.78
#